data_AF-C5DUE3-F1
#
_entry.id   AF-C5DUE3-F1
#
_cell.length_a   1.000
_cell.length_b   1.000
_cell.length_c   1.000
_cell.angle_alpha   90.00
_cell.angle_beta   90.00
_cell.angle_gamma   90.00
#
_symmetry.space_group_name_H-M   'P 1'
#
loop_
_entity.id
_entity.type
_entity.pdbx_description
1 polymer ?
#
loop_
_entity_poly.entity_id
_entity_poly.type
_entity_poly.pdbx_seq_one_letter_code
_entity_poly.pdbx_strand_id
1 'polypeptide(L)'
;MDSEDQSLDSIFGQQRAFSLDDPLVDPHVVAYLQGVRTQALRTSAISTHGRSASPKHSADLYDDEVPSKGIPESLSAIEDGMSPWVEWFNETRDIILEEGKSSHEYDDDSLELVLHHLKNYLQEQKGLKGISAHVLNILQDLGPMSKSNDGDDGDNDELEIDPEWAQSMLLNFKSQKIASLEDLKNCIKSKNQTPPRGFKEWYHFLQSHEPAHTYFTGKIINGETLWTLVQYMSHDWIKDIHKQKRFSRAQRFSAWLLYILFHIPTNVTAEYVSNIRELGKRCKKAILADAMVAESKRPVLLKDCQSSEMVELSTPSPPPELDILRLTLVVIAVVYRQRDLTNWQDQAL
;
A
#
# COMPACT_ATOMS: atom_id res chain seq x y z
N MET A 1 -30.67 50.98 -7.62
CA MET A 1 -31.60 51.06 -8.76
C MET A 1 -30.67 51.34 -9.93
N ASP A 2 -30.23 50.33 -10.69
CA ASP A 2 -31.00 49.23 -11.27
C ASP A 2 -30.25 47.88 -11.19
N SER A 3 -30.98 46.83 -10.84
CA SER A 3 -30.51 45.44 -10.92
C SER A 3 -31.04 44.86 -12.22
N GLU A 4 -30.30 44.99 -13.32
CA GLU A 4 -30.61 44.25 -14.54
C GLU A 4 -30.09 42.82 -14.41
N ASP A 5 -31.04 41.87 -14.37
CA ASP A 5 -30.79 40.43 -14.35
C ASP A 5 -29.94 40.03 -15.57
N GLN A 6 -28.77 39.43 -15.31
CA GLN A 6 -27.95 38.82 -16.35
C GLN A 6 -28.76 37.70 -17.03
N SER A 7 -29.02 37.84 -18.33
CA SER A 7 -29.75 36.82 -19.09
C SER A 7 -28.96 35.51 -19.11
N LEU A 8 -29.60 34.43 -18.65
CA LEU A 8 -29.05 33.07 -18.65
C LEU A 8 -28.67 32.65 -20.08
N ASP A 9 -27.51 31.98 -20.21
CA ASP A 9 -27.09 31.40 -21.48
C ASP A 9 -28.11 30.32 -21.90
N SER A 10 -28.73 30.49 -23.09
CA SER A 10 -29.77 29.58 -23.57
C SER A 10 -29.25 28.19 -23.93
N ILE A 11 -27.94 27.99 -24.04
CA ILE A 11 -27.33 26.70 -24.42
C ILE A 11 -26.97 25.88 -23.17
N PHE A 12 -26.43 26.52 -22.13
CA PHE A 12 -25.91 25.82 -20.95
C PHE A 12 -26.72 26.06 -19.67
N GLY A 13 -27.72 26.95 -19.69
CA GLY A 13 -28.58 27.23 -18.52
C GLY A 13 -27.83 27.81 -17.32
N GLN A 14 -26.61 28.31 -17.53
CA GLN A 14 -25.75 28.90 -16.49
C GLN A 14 -25.72 30.42 -16.66
N GLN A 15 -25.50 31.12 -15.55
CA GLN A 15 -25.17 32.55 -15.57
C GLN A 15 -23.84 32.72 -16.30
N ARG A 16 -23.78 33.69 -17.22
CA ARG A 16 -22.60 33.95 -18.06
C ARG A 16 -21.38 34.17 -17.15
N ALA A 17 -20.32 33.39 -17.35
CA ALA A 17 -19.08 33.60 -16.60
C ALA A 17 -18.56 35.01 -16.88
N PHE A 18 -18.13 35.72 -15.83
CA PHE A 18 -17.63 37.10 -15.89
C PHE A 18 -16.59 37.24 -17.01
N SER A 19 -16.92 38.02 -18.04
CA SER A 19 -16.04 38.33 -19.16
C SER A 19 -15.62 39.79 -19.10
N LEU A 20 -14.34 40.07 -19.29
CA LEU A 20 -13.81 41.44 -19.34
C LEU A 20 -14.29 42.23 -20.57
N ASP A 21 -14.87 41.51 -21.56
CA ASP A 21 -15.44 42.07 -22.78
C ASP A 21 -16.95 42.36 -22.65
N ASP A 22 -17.54 42.14 -21.46
CA ASP A 22 -18.95 42.42 -21.22
C ASP A 22 -19.20 43.93 -21.08
N PRO A 23 -20.13 44.53 -21.85
CA PRO A 23 -20.41 45.97 -21.81
C PRO A 23 -20.95 46.46 -20.46
N LEU A 24 -21.39 45.58 -19.56
CA LEU A 24 -21.84 45.91 -18.20
C LEU A 24 -20.68 45.98 -17.19
N VAL A 25 -19.46 45.59 -17.57
CA VAL A 25 -18.30 45.65 -16.69
C VAL A 25 -17.73 47.07 -16.68
N ASP A 26 -17.55 47.62 -15.48
CA ASP A 26 -17.01 48.97 -15.28
C ASP A 26 -15.63 49.11 -15.98
N PRO A 27 -15.50 50.04 -16.96
CA PRO A 27 -14.24 50.28 -17.68
C PRO A 27 -13.06 50.61 -16.76
N HIS A 28 -13.33 51.23 -15.60
CA HIS A 28 -12.29 51.55 -14.61
C HIS A 28 -11.71 50.29 -13.95
N VAL A 29 -12.52 49.26 -13.76
CA VAL A 29 -12.08 47.96 -13.20
C VAL A 29 -11.23 47.21 -14.22
N VAL A 30 -11.61 47.23 -15.50
CA VAL A 30 -10.82 46.64 -16.59
C VAL A 30 -9.44 47.30 -16.69
N ALA A 31 -9.39 48.64 -16.67
CA ALA A 31 -8.14 49.38 -16.70
C ALA A 31 -7.24 49.09 -15.47
N TYR A 32 -7.84 48.96 -14.29
CA TYR A 32 -7.12 48.58 -13.07
C TYR A 32 -6.50 47.17 -13.19
N LEU A 33 -7.27 46.17 -13.65
CA LEU A 33 -6.79 44.81 -13.82
C LEU A 33 -5.68 44.70 -14.88
N GLN A 34 -5.77 45.47 -15.97
CA GLN A 34 -4.68 45.60 -16.94
C GLN A 34 -3.43 46.25 -16.32
N GLY A 35 -3.61 47.25 -15.46
CA GLY A 35 -2.55 47.85 -14.66
C GLY A 35 -1.85 46.86 -13.73
N VAL A 36 -2.62 46.07 -12.98
CA VAL A 36 -2.11 45.00 -12.10
C VAL A 36 -1.36 43.93 -12.90
N ARG A 37 -1.87 43.51 -14.06
CA ARG A 37 -1.18 42.57 -14.96
C ARG A 37 0.16 43.13 -15.45
N THR A 38 0.17 44.39 -15.89
CA THR A 38 1.38 45.06 -16.36
C THR A 38 2.40 45.24 -15.24
N GLN A 39 1.92 45.53 -14.04
CA GLN A 39 2.76 45.64 -12.85
C GLN A 39 3.33 44.27 -12.46
N ALA A 40 2.52 43.22 -12.40
CA ALA A 40 2.99 41.86 -12.11
C ALA A 40 4.05 41.36 -13.12
N LEU A 41 3.86 41.64 -14.42
CA LEU A 41 4.84 41.32 -15.45
C LEU A 41 6.15 42.10 -15.27
N ARG A 42 6.09 43.36 -14.83
CA ARG A 42 7.28 44.17 -14.54
C ARG A 42 7.97 43.76 -13.24
N THR A 43 7.23 43.36 -12.21
CA THR A 43 7.81 42.91 -10.93
C THR A 43 8.50 41.56 -11.06
N SER A 44 7.99 40.66 -11.92
CA SER A 44 8.68 39.39 -12.23
C SER A 44 9.97 39.57 -13.06
N ALA A 45 10.17 40.74 -13.68
CA ALA A 45 11.33 41.05 -14.52
C ALA A 45 12.48 41.79 -13.80
N ILE A 46 12.33 42.14 -12.51
CA ILE A 46 13.36 42.89 -11.77
C ILE A 46 13.73 42.16 -10.48
N SER A 47 14.71 41.24 -10.58
CA SER A 47 15.84 41.11 -9.63
C SER A 47 16.63 39.81 -9.88
N THR A 48 17.48 39.83 -10.90
CA THR A 48 18.68 38.97 -10.98
C THR A 48 19.92 39.82 -11.23
N HIS A 49 20.03 40.97 -10.57
CA HIS A 49 21.30 41.68 -10.47
C HIS A 49 21.97 41.31 -9.15
N GLY A 50 22.87 40.33 -9.19
CA GLY A 50 23.75 40.05 -8.05
C GLY A 50 24.09 38.59 -7.76
N ARG A 51 24.20 37.70 -8.74
CA ARG A 51 25.01 36.48 -8.59
C ARG A 51 25.74 36.13 -9.88
N SER A 52 26.95 36.64 -9.98
CA SER A 52 27.97 36.22 -10.94
C SER A 52 28.47 34.82 -10.58
N ALA A 53 28.13 33.81 -11.39
CA ALA A 53 28.92 32.60 -11.57
C ALA A 53 28.64 32.02 -12.98
N SER A 54 29.47 32.47 -13.93
CA SER A 54 29.75 31.94 -15.28
C SER A 54 28.59 31.42 -16.15
N PRO A 55 28.30 32.09 -17.28
CA PRO A 55 27.75 31.42 -18.45
C PRO A 55 28.90 30.78 -19.24
N LYS A 56 28.90 29.45 -19.36
CA LYS A 56 29.53 28.75 -20.49
C LYS A 56 28.43 28.13 -21.31
N HIS A 57 27.73 28.96 -22.07
CA HIS A 57 27.13 28.52 -23.32
C HIS A 57 27.65 29.42 -24.43
N SER A 58 28.48 28.79 -25.27
CA SER A 58 28.79 29.21 -26.62
C SER A 58 27.48 29.51 -27.34
N ALA A 59 27.44 30.64 -28.04
CA ALA A 59 26.49 30.82 -29.11
C ALA A 59 26.87 29.84 -30.23
N ASP A 60 26.18 28.70 -30.31
CA ASP A 60 26.22 27.87 -31.52
C ASP A 60 25.08 28.30 -32.44
N LEU A 61 25.51 28.93 -33.53
CA LEU A 61 24.75 29.44 -34.66
C LEU A 61 24.84 28.44 -35.83
N TYR A 62 24.97 27.16 -35.51
CA TYR A 62 25.01 26.05 -36.44
C TYR A 62 23.92 25.04 -36.10
N ASP A 63 23.27 24.60 -37.17
CA ASP A 63 22.20 23.62 -37.28
C ASP A 63 22.72 22.24 -36.87
N ASP A 64 22.90 22.02 -35.56
CA ASP A 64 23.10 20.69 -35.00
C ASP A 64 21.77 20.24 -34.41
N GLU A 65 21.20 19.21 -35.04
CA GLU A 65 20.08 18.43 -34.53
C GLU A 65 20.21 18.28 -33.02
N VAL A 66 19.30 18.89 -32.26
CA VAL A 66 19.18 18.61 -30.83
C VAL A 66 18.99 17.09 -30.76
N PRO A 67 19.94 16.30 -30.21
CA PRO A 67 19.66 14.90 -30.03
C PRO A 67 18.53 14.88 -29.02
N SER A 68 17.31 14.61 -29.49
CA SER A 68 16.22 14.25 -28.62
C SER A 68 16.77 13.07 -27.83
N LYS A 69 17.20 13.31 -26.58
CA LYS A 69 17.54 12.22 -25.66
C LYS A 69 16.26 11.41 -25.59
N GLY A 70 16.20 10.33 -26.37
CA GLY A 70 15.05 9.47 -26.44
C GLY A 70 14.70 9.04 -25.02
N ILE A 71 13.41 8.97 -24.73
CA ILE A 71 12.93 8.35 -23.49
C ILE A 71 13.62 6.98 -23.40
N PRO A 72 14.33 6.66 -22.29
CA PRO A 72 14.95 5.36 -22.13
C PRO A 72 13.94 4.25 -22.44
N GLU A 73 14.34 3.25 -23.22
CA GLU A 73 13.47 2.16 -23.68
C GLU A 73 12.75 1.45 -22.52
N SER A 74 13.39 1.40 -21.35
CA SER A 74 12.83 0.87 -20.11
C SER A 74 11.63 1.65 -19.56
N LEU A 75 11.50 2.95 -19.88
CA LEU A 75 10.36 3.78 -19.52
C LEU A 75 9.23 3.68 -20.54
N SER A 76 9.55 3.53 -21.83
CA SER A 76 8.56 3.25 -22.87
C SER A 76 7.85 1.91 -22.63
N ALA A 77 8.60 0.89 -22.19
CA ALA A 77 8.05 -0.41 -21.82
C ALA A 77 7.01 -0.35 -20.67
N ILE A 78 7.04 0.70 -19.83
CA ILE A 78 6.03 0.91 -18.80
C ILE A 78 4.70 1.33 -19.42
N GLU A 79 4.73 2.16 -20.46
CA GLU A 79 3.53 2.62 -21.17
C GLU A 79 2.84 1.45 -21.89
N ASP A 80 3.63 0.61 -22.57
CA ASP A 80 3.13 -0.58 -23.26
C ASP A 80 2.54 -1.62 -22.28
N GLY A 81 3.12 -1.72 -21.08
CA GLY A 81 2.69 -2.66 -20.05
C GLY A 81 1.47 -2.22 -19.23
N MET A 82 1.01 -0.96 -19.31
CA MET A 82 0.03 -0.44 -18.36
C MET A 82 -1.29 -1.22 -18.34
N SER A 83 -1.86 -1.51 -19.52
CA SER A 83 -3.15 -2.19 -19.61
C SER A 83 -3.12 -3.60 -19.02
N PRO A 84 -2.22 -4.52 -19.45
CA PRO A 84 -2.19 -5.87 -18.90
C PRO A 84 -1.80 -5.90 -17.41
N TRP A 85 -1.01 -4.94 -16.93
CA TRP A 85 -0.64 -4.88 -15.51
C TRP A 85 -1.80 -4.44 -14.62
N VAL A 86 -2.63 -3.50 -15.10
CA VAL A 86 -3.82 -3.05 -14.38
C VAL A 86 -4.91 -4.11 -14.39
N GLU A 87 -5.08 -4.82 -15.51
CA GLU A 87 -6.00 -5.95 -15.62
C GLU A 87 -5.64 -7.04 -14.60
N TRP A 88 -4.39 -7.52 -14.64
CA TRP A 88 -3.88 -8.47 -13.64
C TRP A 88 -4.07 -7.98 -12.19
N PHE A 89 -3.79 -6.70 -11.94
CA PHE A 89 -3.94 -6.12 -10.61
C PHE A 89 -5.38 -6.14 -10.13
N ASN A 90 -6.34 -5.78 -10.99
CA ASN A 90 -7.75 -5.78 -10.62
C ASN A 90 -8.26 -7.21 -10.42
N GLU A 91 -7.95 -8.14 -11.32
CA GLU A 91 -8.33 -9.55 -11.18
C GLU A 91 -7.79 -10.14 -9.86
N THR A 92 -6.51 -9.93 -9.59
CA THR A 92 -5.89 -10.43 -8.35
C THR A 92 -6.47 -9.76 -7.11
N ARG A 93 -6.70 -8.44 -7.16
CA ARG A 93 -7.33 -7.71 -6.07
C ARG A 93 -8.71 -8.27 -5.78
N ASP A 94 -9.52 -8.47 -6.82
CA ASP A 94 -10.90 -8.88 -6.67
C ASP A 94 -10.97 -10.30 -6.09
N ILE A 95 -10.12 -11.23 -6.54
CA ILE A 95 -9.98 -12.57 -5.91
C ILE A 95 -9.60 -12.46 -4.43
N ILE A 96 -8.60 -11.65 -4.07
CA ILE A 96 -8.16 -11.52 -2.67
C ILE A 96 -9.24 -10.86 -1.80
N LEU A 97 -9.99 -9.90 -2.34
CA LEU A 97 -11.03 -9.21 -1.57
C LEU A 97 -12.32 -10.05 -1.44
N GLU A 98 -12.61 -10.93 -2.40
CA GLU A 98 -13.82 -11.77 -2.42
C GLU A 98 -13.60 -13.14 -1.75
N GLU A 99 -12.48 -13.79 -2.06
CA GLU A 99 -12.14 -15.15 -1.60
C GLU A 99 -11.09 -15.17 -0.49
N GLY A 100 -10.44 -14.02 -0.23
CA GLY A 100 -9.49 -13.89 0.87
C GLY A 100 -10.09 -14.32 2.17
N LYS A 101 -9.27 -14.92 3.03
CA LYS A 101 -9.74 -15.44 4.32
C LYS A 101 -10.23 -14.26 5.15
N SER A 102 -11.56 -14.05 5.17
CA SER A 102 -12.19 -13.15 6.13
C SER A 102 -11.81 -13.66 7.51
N SER A 103 -11.42 -12.73 8.39
CA SER A 103 -10.78 -12.99 9.69
C SER A 103 -11.05 -14.40 10.23
N HIS A 104 -10.02 -15.24 10.35
CA HIS A 104 -10.06 -16.41 11.25
C HIS A 104 -10.19 -15.89 12.69
N GLU A 105 -11.36 -15.34 13.02
CA GLU A 105 -11.88 -15.57 14.35
C GLU A 105 -12.00 -17.07 14.42
N TYR A 106 -11.24 -17.67 15.34
CA TYR A 106 -11.52 -19.04 15.68
C TYR A 106 -13.01 -19.11 16.02
N ASP A 107 -13.77 -19.86 15.22
CA ASP A 107 -15.06 -20.32 15.64
C ASP A 107 -14.88 -21.17 16.91
N ASP A 108 -15.96 -21.34 17.66
CA ASP A 108 -15.84 -21.99 18.96
C ASP A 108 -15.36 -23.45 18.82
N ASP A 109 -15.63 -24.09 17.67
CA ASP A 109 -15.22 -25.46 17.32
C ASP A 109 -13.70 -25.55 17.02
N SER A 110 -13.15 -24.63 16.23
CA SER A 110 -11.71 -24.54 15.94
C SER A 110 -10.91 -24.17 17.18
N LEU A 111 -11.47 -23.33 18.06
CA LEU A 111 -10.85 -23.05 19.35
C LEU A 111 -10.82 -24.28 20.24
N GLU A 112 -11.91 -25.02 20.29
CA GLU A 112 -11.97 -26.26 21.06
C GLU A 112 -10.98 -27.29 20.53
N LEU A 113 -10.84 -27.39 19.20
CA LEU A 113 -9.81 -28.20 18.54
C LEU A 113 -8.40 -27.78 18.97
N VAL A 114 -8.05 -26.50 18.86
CA VAL A 114 -6.74 -25.96 19.29
C VAL A 114 -6.47 -26.21 20.77
N LEU A 115 -7.47 -26.00 21.62
CA LEU A 115 -7.35 -26.26 23.06
C LEU A 115 -7.14 -27.76 23.35
N HIS A 116 -7.75 -28.64 22.57
CA HIS A 116 -7.58 -30.08 22.69
C HIS A 116 -6.19 -30.53 22.23
N HIS A 117 -5.68 -30.01 21.12
CA HIS A 117 -4.30 -30.29 20.69
C HIS A 117 -3.26 -29.72 21.69
N LEU A 118 -3.53 -28.55 22.26
CA LEU A 118 -2.69 -27.98 23.32
C LEU A 118 -2.71 -28.84 24.59
N LYS A 119 -3.88 -29.40 24.95
CA LYS A 119 -4.02 -30.34 26.06
C LYS A 119 -3.18 -31.59 25.83
N ASN A 120 -3.29 -32.21 24.65
CA ASN A 120 -2.52 -33.40 24.29
C ASN A 120 -1.00 -33.13 24.36
N TYR A 121 -0.55 -32.04 23.74
CA TYR A 121 0.85 -31.61 23.76
C TYR A 121 1.40 -31.40 25.18
N LEU A 122 0.60 -30.77 26.05
CA LEU A 122 0.99 -30.57 27.45
C LEU A 122 1.03 -31.91 28.22
N GLN A 123 0.10 -32.83 27.97
CA GLN A 123 0.09 -34.15 28.62
C GLN A 123 1.30 -35.01 28.24
N GLU A 124 1.79 -34.89 27.01
CA GLU A 124 2.97 -35.62 26.53
C GLU A 124 4.29 -35.09 27.13
N GLN A 125 4.31 -33.83 27.59
CA GLN A 125 5.50 -33.26 28.23
C GLN A 125 5.70 -33.78 29.66
N LYS A 126 6.71 -34.63 29.84
CA LYS A 126 7.13 -35.11 31.17
C LYS A 126 7.74 -33.98 32.00
N GLY A 127 7.14 -33.69 33.16
CA GLY A 127 7.71 -32.78 34.16
C GLY A 127 7.19 -31.33 34.14
N LEU A 128 5.95 -31.11 33.70
CA LEU A 128 5.32 -29.79 33.71
C LEU A 128 5.35 -29.13 35.11
N LYS A 129 5.81 -27.88 35.17
CA LYS A 129 5.81 -27.03 36.38
C LYS A 129 5.35 -25.61 36.04
N GLY A 130 4.70 -24.93 36.97
CA GLY A 130 4.28 -23.53 36.82
C GLY A 130 3.06 -23.37 35.90
N ILE A 131 3.13 -22.44 34.94
CA ILE A 131 1.99 -22.08 34.07
C ILE A 131 1.51 -23.26 33.24
N SER A 132 2.40 -24.13 32.74
CA SER A 132 1.99 -25.27 31.92
C SER A 132 1.12 -26.28 32.68
N ALA A 133 1.37 -26.47 33.99
CA ALA A 133 0.54 -27.32 34.85
C ALA A 133 -0.80 -26.63 35.19
N HIS A 134 -0.79 -25.31 35.40
CA HIS A 134 -1.99 -24.51 35.63
C HIS A 134 -2.93 -24.52 34.41
N VAL A 135 -2.37 -24.30 33.22
CA VAL A 135 -3.13 -24.36 31.95
C VAL A 135 -3.64 -25.77 31.71
N LEU A 136 -2.83 -26.81 31.95
CA LEU A 136 -3.30 -28.20 31.83
C LEU A 136 -4.47 -28.51 32.77
N ASN A 137 -4.46 -27.99 34.00
CA ASN A 137 -5.57 -28.17 34.94
C ASN A 137 -6.86 -27.48 34.44
N ILE A 138 -6.76 -26.28 33.86
CA ILE A 138 -7.93 -25.60 33.27
C ILE A 138 -8.45 -26.36 32.04
N LEU A 139 -7.55 -26.96 31.24
CA LEU A 139 -7.91 -27.77 30.07
C LEU A 139 -8.45 -29.16 30.43
N GLN A 140 -8.34 -29.61 31.68
CA GLN A 140 -8.95 -30.88 32.11
C GLN A 140 -10.48 -30.82 32.08
N ASP A 141 -11.05 -29.63 32.30
CA ASP A 141 -12.49 -29.39 32.28
C ASP A 141 -13.10 -29.35 30.86
N LEU A 142 -12.28 -29.42 29.81
CA LEU A 142 -12.76 -29.58 28.43
C LEU A 142 -13.38 -30.97 28.24
N GLY A 143 -14.62 -30.98 27.75
CA GLY A 143 -15.36 -32.20 27.40
C GLY A 143 -14.63 -33.03 26.34
N PRO A 144 -14.98 -34.33 26.21
CA PRO A 144 -14.45 -35.15 25.14
C PRO A 144 -14.91 -34.59 23.79
N MET A 145 -13.97 -34.45 22.85
CA MET A 145 -14.21 -33.93 21.50
C MET A 145 -15.40 -34.66 20.88
N SER A 146 -16.50 -33.95 20.64
CA SER A 146 -17.61 -34.49 19.88
C SER A 146 -17.12 -34.67 18.46
N LYS A 147 -16.85 -35.91 18.06
CA LYS A 147 -16.68 -36.26 16.65
C LYS A 147 -17.92 -35.75 15.93
N SER A 148 -17.79 -34.70 15.14
CA SER A 148 -18.82 -34.29 14.20
C SER A 148 -19.03 -35.49 13.27
N ASN A 149 -20.21 -36.10 13.38
CA ASN A 149 -20.72 -37.09 12.45
C ASN A 149 -20.97 -36.38 11.11
N ASP A 150 -19.94 -36.21 10.30
CA ASP A 150 -20.11 -36.16 8.86
C ASP A 150 -19.05 -37.08 8.27
N GLY A 151 -19.52 -38.19 7.71
CA GLY A 151 -18.68 -39.19 7.11
C GLY A 151 -18.05 -38.64 5.84
N ASP A 152 -16.76 -38.34 5.92
CA ASP A 152 -15.89 -38.35 4.76
C ASP A 152 -14.59 -39.05 5.15
N ASP A 153 -14.42 -40.26 4.63
CA ASP A 153 -13.19 -41.03 4.68
C ASP A 153 -12.19 -40.36 3.73
N GLY A 154 -11.25 -39.57 4.26
CA GLY A 154 -10.14 -39.05 3.47
C GLY A 154 -9.27 -38.07 4.26
N ASP A 155 -8.05 -38.49 4.57
CA ASP A 155 -6.97 -37.70 5.20
C ASP A 155 -7.20 -37.26 6.65
N ASN A 156 -7.09 -38.22 7.57
CA ASN A 156 -6.57 -37.98 8.91
C ASN A 156 -5.07 -37.61 8.78
N ASP A 157 -4.76 -36.43 8.26
CA ASP A 157 -3.53 -35.76 8.67
C ASP A 157 -3.68 -35.52 10.18
N GLU A 158 -2.91 -36.25 10.99
CA GLU A 158 -2.83 -36.00 12.42
C GLU A 158 -2.37 -34.54 12.59
N LEU A 159 -3.33 -33.63 12.82
CA LEU A 159 -3.04 -32.23 13.06
C LEU A 159 -2.15 -32.14 14.31
N GLU A 160 -0.87 -31.85 14.10
CA GLU A 160 0.10 -31.63 15.17
C GLU A 160 0.16 -30.15 15.54
N ILE A 161 0.30 -29.87 16.84
CA ILE A 161 0.48 -28.49 17.29
C ILE A 161 1.94 -28.06 17.07
N ASP A 162 2.13 -26.86 16.53
CA ASP A 162 3.45 -26.27 16.42
C ASP A 162 4.04 -26.04 17.84
N PRO A 163 5.18 -26.69 18.18
CA PRO A 163 5.80 -26.55 19.49
C PRO A 163 6.32 -25.13 19.76
N GLU A 164 6.75 -24.38 18.75
CA GLU A 164 7.17 -22.98 18.92
C GLU A 164 5.98 -22.08 19.24
N TRP A 165 4.87 -22.28 18.52
CA TRP A 165 3.60 -21.62 18.81
C TRP A 165 3.12 -21.91 20.23
N ALA A 166 3.12 -23.18 20.65
CA ALA A 166 2.66 -23.60 21.97
C ALA A 166 3.51 -22.97 23.10
N GLN A 167 4.84 -22.94 22.94
CA GLN A 167 5.73 -22.29 23.91
C GLN A 167 5.51 -20.77 23.97
N SER A 168 5.33 -20.13 22.81
CA SER A 168 4.99 -18.71 22.72
C SER A 168 3.64 -18.40 23.39
N MET A 169 2.65 -19.28 23.26
CA MET A 169 1.36 -19.15 23.95
C MET A 169 1.50 -19.29 25.46
N LEU A 170 2.25 -20.28 25.95
CA LEU A 170 2.49 -20.46 27.39
C LEU A 170 3.18 -19.26 28.04
N LEU A 171 4.09 -18.59 27.32
CA LEU A 171 4.71 -17.34 27.78
C LEU A 171 3.69 -16.19 27.87
N ASN A 172 2.73 -16.11 26.96
CA ASN A 172 1.66 -15.13 27.01
C ASN A 172 0.64 -15.44 28.11
N PHE A 173 0.34 -16.71 28.34
CA PHE A 173 -0.47 -17.17 29.46
C PHE A 173 0.16 -16.88 30.82
N LYS A 174 1.48 -16.70 30.87
CA LYS A 174 2.19 -16.26 32.07
C LYS A 174 2.05 -14.75 32.32
N SER A 175 1.99 -13.95 31.25
CA SER A 175 1.88 -12.49 31.38
C SER A 175 0.44 -12.04 31.64
N GLN A 176 -0.54 -12.80 31.15
CA GLN A 176 -1.96 -12.59 31.44
C GLN A 176 -2.40 -13.49 32.60
N LYS A 177 -3.05 -12.95 33.64
CA LYS A 177 -3.52 -13.75 34.79
C LYS A 177 -4.73 -14.61 34.40
N ILE A 178 -4.49 -15.76 33.78
CA ILE A 178 -5.53 -16.67 33.31
C ILE A 178 -6.12 -17.46 34.49
N ALA A 179 -7.43 -17.34 34.70
CA ALA A 179 -8.15 -18.04 35.76
C ALA A 179 -9.17 -19.06 35.23
N SER A 180 -9.63 -18.92 33.98
CA SER A 180 -10.70 -19.73 33.42
C SER A 180 -10.43 -20.20 31.98
N LEU A 181 -11.24 -21.16 31.51
CA LEU A 181 -11.24 -21.61 30.12
C LEU A 181 -11.62 -20.48 29.15
N GLU A 182 -12.50 -19.59 29.59
CA GLU A 182 -12.91 -18.41 28.81
C GLU A 182 -11.76 -17.40 28.70
N ASP A 183 -10.94 -17.24 29.74
CA ASP A 183 -9.71 -16.43 29.68
C ASP A 183 -8.67 -17.02 28.71
N LEU A 184 -8.58 -18.36 28.62
CA LEU A 184 -7.73 -19.04 27.63
C LEU A 184 -8.23 -18.77 26.20
N LYS A 185 -9.54 -18.97 25.97
CA LYS A 185 -10.17 -18.66 24.68
C LYS A 185 -9.94 -17.19 24.31
N ASN A 186 -10.13 -16.28 25.25
CA ASN A 186 -9.91 -14.84 25.05
C ASN A 186 -8.44 -14.50 24.81
N CYS A 187 -7.50 -15.17 25.49
CA CYS A 187 -6.07 -14.95 25.26
C CYS A 187 -5.64 -15.43 23.86
N ILE A 188 -6.16 -16.57 23.41
CA ILE A 188 -5.95 -17.07 22.03
C ILE A 188 -6.59 -16.12 21.01
N LYS A 189 -7.85 -15.71 21.23
CA LYS A 189 -8.56 -14.74 20.36
C LYS A 189 -7.83 -13.39 20.31
N SER A 190 -7.26 -12.90 21.42
CA SER A 190 -6.71 -11.53 21.55
C SER A 190 -5.25 -11.37 21.14
N LYS A 191 -4.45 -12.44 21.04
CA LYS A 191 -3.00 -12.36 20.71
C LYS A 191 -2.71 -11.64 19.38
N ASN A 192 -3.68 -11.60 18.46
CA ASN A 192 -3.54 -11.01 17.13
C ASN A 192 -4.36 -9.72 16.94
N GLN A 193 -4.66 -8.97 18.01
CA GLN A 193 -5.66 -7.89 17.91
C GLN A 193 -5.19 -6.48 18.25
N THR A 194 -3.97 -6.25 18.76
CA THR A 194 -3.51 -4.88 19.00
C THR A 194 -2.68 -4.35 17.83
N PRO A 195 -3.09 -3.24 17.18
CA PRO A 195 -2.33 -2.64 16.09
C PRO A 195 -0.99 -2.09 16.61
N PRO A 196 0.13 -2.33 15.91
CA PRO A 196 1.41 -1.72 16.22
C PRO A 196 1.32 -0.19 16.30
N ARG A 197 2.08 0.41 17.23
CA ARG A 197 2.09 1.87 17.44
C ARG A 197 3.42 2.48 16.99
N GLY A 198 3.33 3.31 15.96
CA GLY A 198 4.47 4.06 15.44
C GLY A 198 5.38 3.27 14.50
N PHE A 199 6.30 3.99 13.86
CA PHE A 199 7.09 3.48 12.75
C PHE A 199 7.91 2.21 13.06
N LYS A 200 8.57 2.16 14.22
CA LYS A 200 9.47 1.04 14.57
C LYS A 200 8.70 -0.27 14.79
N GLU A 201 7.55 -0.21 15.47
CA GLU A 201 6.75 -1.40 15.73
C GLU A 201 6.14 -1.92 14.42
N TRP A 202 5.63 -1.03 13.57
CA TRP A 202 5.18 -1.40 12.22
C TRP A 202 6.30 -1.99 11.38
N TYR A 203 7.50 -1.39 11.44
CA TYR A 203 8.67 -1.92 10.74
C TYR A 203 8.97 -3.36 11.18
N HIS A 204 8.98 -3.64 12.48
CA HIS A 204 9.19 -5.00 12.99
C HIS A 204 8.04 -5.94 12.60
N PHE A 205 6.80 -5.48 12.73
CA PHE A 205 5.62 -6.25 12.38
C PHE A 205 5.65 -6.72 10.92
N LEU A 206 5.89 -5.81 9.98
CA LEU A 206 5.94 -6.11 8.54
C LEU A 206 7.11 -7.04 8.19
N GLN A 207 8.21 -7.00 8.95
CA GLN A 207 9.35 -7.89 8.73
C GLN A 207 9.12 -9.30 9.28
N SER A 208 8.34 -9.43 10.36
CA SER A 208 8.07 -10.69 11.05
C SER A 208 6.83 -11.42 10.53
N HIS A 209 5.90 -10.73 9.89
CA HIS A 209 4.64 -11.30 9.41
C HIS A 209 4.55 -11.21 7.90
N GLU A 210 3.90 -12.21 7.33
CA GLU A 210 3.52 -12.23 5.92
C GLU A 210 2.23 -11.46 5.70
N PRO A 211 2.10 -10.68 4.61
CA PRO A 211 0.85 -10.02 4.30
C PRO A 211 -0.24 -11.04 3.97
N ALA A 212 -1.42 -10.81 4.52
CA ALA A 212 -2.64 -11.58 4.28
C ALA A 212 -3.86 -10.67 4.43
N HIS A 213 -4.96 -11.02 3.77
CA HIS A 213 -6.23 -10.28 3.79
C HIS A 213 -6.76 -10.10 5.22
N THR A 214 -6.61 -11.13 6.05
CA THR A 214 -6.99 -11.13 7.48
C THR A 214 -6.51 -9.89 8.25
N TYR A 215 -5.30 -9.39 7.98
CA TYR A 215 -4.76 -8.21 8.66
C TYR A 215 -5.49 -6.90 8.32
N PHE A 216 -6.14 -6.83 7.15
CA PHE A 216 -6.85 -5.66 6.63
C PHE A 216 -8.35 -5.66 6.95
N THR A 217 -8.87 -6.72 7.58
CA THR A 217 -10.29 -6.82 8.00
C THR A 217 -10.64 -5.98 9.24
N GLY A 218 -9.79 -5.01 9.62
CA GLY A 218 -10.14 -3.93 10.55
C GLY A 218 -9.58 -4.03 11.98
N LYS A 219 -9.06 -5.19 12.42
CA LYS A 219 -8.50 -5.34 13.78
C LYS A 219 -7.07 -4.82 13.92
N ILE A 220 -6.21 -5.10 12.94
CA ILE A 220 -4.81 -4.65 12.92
C ILE A 220 -4.64 -3.47 11.97
N ILE A 221 -5.10 -3.62 10.72
CA ILE A 221 -5.10 -2.55 9.73
C ILE A 221 -6.55 -2.13 9.49
N ASN A 222 -6.89 -0.97 10.03
CA ASN A 222 -8.12 -0.22 9.74
C ASN A 222 -7.83 0.93 8.74
N GLY A 223 -8.87 1.69 8.37
CA GLY A 223 -8.72 2.80 7.42
C GLY A 223 -7.62 3.81 7.79
N GLU A 224 -7.52 4.24 9.06
CA GLU A 224 -6.52 5.22 9.50
C GLU A 224 -5.09 4.65 9.45
N THR A 225 -4.92 3.43 9.94
CA THR A 225 -3.62 2.74 9.94
C THR A 225 -3.17 2.38 8.53
N LEU A 226 -4.09 2.06 7.61
CA LEU A 226 -3.78 1.87 6.19
C LEU A 226 -3.09 3.11 5.61
N TRP A 227 -3.64 4.30 5.86
CA TRP A 227 -3.03 5.55 5.41
C TRP A 227 -1.71 5.87 6.10
N THR A 228 -1.59 5.50 7.37
CA THR A 228 -0.32 5.58 8.11
C THR A 228 0.75 4.71 7.44
N LEU A 229 0.39 3.49 7.00
CA LEU A 229 1.29 2.60 6.27
C LEU A 229 1.68 3.16 4.89
N VAL A 230 0.73 3.77 4.16
CA VAL A 230 1.01 4.47 2.89
C VAL A 230 2.03 5.60 3.09
N GLN A 231 1.92 6.36 4.18
CA GLN A 231 2.88 7.39 4.53
C GLN A 231 4.26 6.80 4.84
N TYR A 232 4.33 5.77 5.68
CA TYR A 232 5.60 5.10 5.99
C TYR A 232 6.27 4.48 4.75
N MET A 233 5.49 3.91 3.84
CA MET A 233 5.97 3.46 2.52
C MET A 233 6.62 4.62 1.76
N SER A 234 5.92 5.74 1.65
CA SER A 234 6.37 6.94 0.92
C SER A 234 7.66 7.55 1.50
N HIS A 235 7.87 7.47 2.81
CA HIS A 235 9.03 8.08 3.46
C HIS A 235 10.32 7.27 3.30
N ASP A 236 10.33 6.02 3.78
CA ASP A 236 11.57 5.25 3.93
C ASP A 236 11.54 3.84 3.34
N TRP A 237 10.39 3.15 3.33
CA TRP A 237 10.38 1.76 2.88
C TRP A 237 10.53 1.61 1.36
N ILE A 238 10.05 2.57 0.55
CA ILE A 238 10.36 2.61 -0.89
C ILE A 238 11.88 2.73 -1.14
N LYS A 239 12.61 3.46 -0.29
CA LYS A 239 14.08 3.55 -0.42
C LYS A 239 14.74 2.21 -0.09
N ASP A 240 14.19 1.45 0.86
CA ASP A 240 14.68 0.12 1.20
C ASP A 240 14.39 -0.90 0.10
N ILE A 241 13.21 -0.81 -0.54
CA ILE A 241 12.87 -1.59 -1.75
C ILE A 241 13.83 -1.23 -2.90
N HIS A 242 14.08 0.06 -3.14
CA HIS A 242 14.94 0.53 -4.23
C HIS A 242 16.43 0.23 -4.02
N LYS A 243 16.95 0.41 -2.79
CA LYS A 243 18.37 0.20 -2.50
C LYS A 243 18.73 -1.27 -2.33
N GLN A 244 17.76 -2.13 -2.01
CA GLN A 244 17.92 -3.58 -1.85
C GLN A 244 19.13 -4.01 -1.00
N LYS A 245 19.50 -3.25 0.03
CA LYS A 245 20.63 -3.59 0.91
C LYS A 245 20.52 -4.99 1.52
N ARG A 246 19.29 -5.47 1.70
CA ARG A 246 18.94 -6.84 2.06
C ARG A 246 17.76 -7.27 1.20
N PHE A 247 17.96 -8.25 0.31
CA PHE A 247 16.94 -8.66 -0.65
C PHE A 247 15.66 -9.18 0.02
N SER A 248 15.77 -10.04 1.03
CA SER A 248 14.62 -10.57 1.79
C SER A 248 13.76 -9.48 2.43
N ARG A 249 14.39 -8.40 2.91
CA ARG A 249 13.69 -7.23 3.46
C ARG A 249 12.93 -6.48 2.37
N ALA A 250 13.56 -6.25 1.22
CA ALA A 250 12.95 -5.58 0.10
C ALA A 250 11.76 -6.38 -0.45
N GLN A 251 11.91 -7.70 -0.58
CA GLN A 251 10.84 -8.63 -0.94
C GLN A 251 9.66 -8.55 0.03
N ARG A 252 9.93 -8.56 1.34
CA ARG A 252 8.89 -8.45 2.37
C ARG A 252 8.12 -7.12 2.29
N PHE A 253 8.82 -6.00 2.17
CA PHE A 253 8.15 -4.70 1.99
C PHE A 253 7.40 -4.60 0.65
N SER A 254 7.89 -5.26 -0.40
CA SER A 254 7.23 -5.31 -1.70
C SER A 254 5.90 -6.08 -1.63
N ALA A 255 5.89 -7.23 -0.96
CA ALA A 255 4.67 -8.00 -0.72
C ALA A 255 3.66 -7.20 0.12
N TRP A 256 4.11 -6.52 1.18
CA TRP A 256 3.23 -5.66 1.97
C TRP A 256 2.70 -4.46 1.19
N LEU A 257 3.52 -3.84 0.33
CA LEU A 257 3.08 -2.76 -0.55
C LEU A 257 2.01 -3.24 -1.52
N LEU A 258 2.15 -4.44 -2.08
CA LEU A 258 1.14 -5.05 -2.95
C LEU A 258 -0.21 -5.20 -2.22
N TYR A 259 -0.19 -5.76 -1.01
CA TYR A 259 -1.40 -5.91 -0.20
C TYR A 259 -2.02 -4.57 0.22
N ILE A 260 -1.19 -3.58 0.55
CA ILE A 260 -1.68 -2.22 0.80
C ILE A 260 -2.40 -1.69 -0.44
N LEU A 261 -1.83 -1.84 -1.64
CA LEU A 261 -2.49 -1.40 -2.88
C LEU A 261 -3.83 -2.08 -3.13
N PHE A 262 -3.95 -3.38 -2.84
CA PHE A 262 -5.22 -4.10 -2.96
C PHE A 262 -6.32 -3.54 -2.06
N HIS A 263 -5.97 -3.06 -0.86
CA HIS A 263 -6.93 -2.62 0.15
C HIS A 263 -7.16 -1.10 0.18
N ILE A 264 -6.46 -0.31 -0.65
CA ILE A 264 -6.80 1.11 -0.79
C ILE A 264 -8.15 1.23 -1.52
N PRO A 265 -9.13 1.96 -0.96
CA PRO A 265 -10.42 2.14 -1.61
C PRO A 265 -10.27 2.91 -2.92
N THR A 266 -11.06 2.54 -3.93
CA THR A 266 -11.04 3.20 -5.25
C THR A 266 -11.51 4.65 -5.19
N ASN A 267 -12.46 4.96 -4.30
CA ASN A 267 -12.98 6.30 -4.07
C ASN A 267 -12.34 6.91 -2.82
N VAL A 268 -11.40 7.82 -3.03
CA VAL A 268 -10.61 8.46 -1.97
C VAL A 268 -10.79 9.97 -1.96
N THR A 269 -10.65 10.57 -0.77
CA THR A 269 -10.68 12.02 -0.60
C THR A 269 -9.44 12.66 -1.21
N ALA A 270 -9.50 13.97 -1.49
CA ALA A 270 -8.37 14.72 -2.06
C ALA A 270 -7.09 14.63 -1.18
N GLU A 271 -7.25 14.59 0.14
CA GLU A 271 -6.13 14.40 1.08
C GLU A 271 -5.44 13.05 0.86
N TYR A 272 -6.21 11.97 0.78
CA TYR A 272 -5.69 10.64 0.55
C TYR A 272 -5.11 10.46 -0.86
N VAL A 273 -5.70 11.10 -1.88
CA VAL A 273 -5.08 11.19 -3.21
C VAL A 273 -3.71 11.85 -3.15
N SER A 274 -3.52 12.89 -2.33
CA SER A 274 -2.20 13.52 -2.15
C SER A 274 -1.18 12.55 -1.52
N ASN A 275 -1.60 11.73 -0.56
CA ASN A 275 -0.73 10.71 0.05
C ASN A 275 -0.30 9.64 -0.98
N ILE A 276 -1.26 9.12 -1.76
CA ILE A 276 -0.97 8.18 -2.84
C ILE A 276 -0.05 8.84 -3.89
N ARG A 277 -0.29 10.10 -4.23
CA ARG A 277 0.53 10.82 -5.21
C ARG A 277 1.98 10.98 -4.73
N GLU A 278 2.22 11.23 -3.44
CA GLU A 278 3.56 11.26 -2.88
C GLU A 278 4.25 9.88 -2.98
N LEU A 279 3.52 8.79 -2.71
CA LEU A 279 4.02 7.43 -2.94
C LEU A 279 4.42 7.22 -4.41
N GLY A 280 3.57 7.62 -5.35
CA GLY A 280 3.82 7.53 -6.79
C GLY A 280 5.06 8.33 -7.22
N LYS A 281 5.26 9.55 -6.70
CA LYS A 281 6.48 10.34 -6.95
C LYS A 281 7.74 9.64 -6.45
N ARG A 282 7.66 8.95 -5.31
CA ARG A 282 8.79 8.21 -4.74
C ARG A 282 9.15 7.00 -5.60
N CYS A 283 8.15 6.26 -6.08
CA CYS A 283 8.34 5.18 -7.05
C CYS A 283 8.93 5.70 -8.36
N LYS A 284 8.37 6.79 -8.93
CA LYS A 284 8.89 7.44 -10.15
C LYS A 284 10.37 7.79 -10.01
N LYS A 285 10.76 8.41 -8.90
CA LYS A 285 12.16 8.78 -8.63
C LYS A 285 13.09 7.57 -8.57
N ALA A 286 12.64 6.46 -7.97
CA ALA A 286 13.42 5.23 -7.90
C ALA A 286 13.60 4.61 -9.30
N ILE A 287 12.51 4.53 -10.08
CA ILE A 287 12.52 4.01 -11.46
C ILE A 287 13.46 4.82 -12.36
N LEU A 288 13.40 6.16 -12.29
CA LEU A 288 14.28 7.03 -13.07
C LEU A 288 15.75 6.88 -12.68
N ALA A 289 16.03 6.74 -11.38
CA ALA A 289 17.40 6.53 -10.90
C ALA A 289 17.98 5.21 -11.43
N ASP A 290 17.17 4.15 -11.55
CA ASP A 290 17.62 2.88 -12.13
C ASP A 290 17.73 2.97 -13.66
N ALA A 291 16.85 3.69 -14.35
CA ALA A 291 16.95 3.90 -15.79
C ALA A 291 18.21 4.70 -16.21
N MET A 292 18.74 5.54 -15.32
CA MET A 292 19.95 6.34 -15.56
C MET A 292 21.26 5.62 -15.23
N VAL A 293 21.22 4.51 -14.47
CA VAL A 293 22.41 3.78 -14.04
C VAL A 293 22.56 2.53 -14.90
N ALA A 294 23.66 2.42 -15.64
CA ALA A 294 23.94 1.29 -16.54
C ALA A 294 24.20 -0.06 -15.83
N GLU A 295 24.34 -0.05 -14.49
CA GLU A 295 24.42 -1.27 -13.69
C GLU A 295 23.01 -1.79 -13.39
N SER A 296 22.66 -2.92 -14.00
CA SER A 296 21.39 -3.61 -13.78
C SER A 296 21.31 -4.15 -12.36
N LYS A 297 20.75 -3.37 -11.43
CA LYS A 297 20.24 -3.92 -10.18
C LYS A 297 19.16 -4.94 -10.52
N ARG A 298 19.20 -6.11 -9.89
CA ARG A 298 18.14 -7.10 -10.03
C ARG A 298 16.84 -6.52 -9.44
N PRO A 299 15.78 -6.27 -10.22
CA PRO A 299 14.53 -5.78 -9.66
C PRO A 299 13.90 -6.84 -8.74
N VAL A 300 13.15 -6.40 -7.72
CA VAL A 300 12.29 -7.29 -6.95
C VAL A 300 11.03 -7.52 -7.77
N LEU A 301 10.95 -8.68 -8.43
CA LEU A 301 9.84 -9.03 -9.30
C LEU A 301 8.62 -9.44 -8.48
N LEU A 302 7.42 -9.18 -9.00
CA LEU A 302 6.18 -9.54 -8.30
C LEU A 302 6.02 -11.05 -8.12
N LYS A 303 6.57 -11.87 -9.01
CA LYS A 303 6.61 -13.33 -8.85
C LYS A 303 7.34 -13.75 -7.56
N ASP A 304 8.31 -12.94 -7.13
CA ASP A 304 9.05 -13.18 -5.89
C ASP A 304 8.27 -12.63 -4.67
N CYS A 305 7.16 -11.91 -4.86
CA CYS A 305 6.39 -11.25 -3.80
C CYS A 305 5.05 -11.95 -3.48
N GLN A 306 4.77 -13.10 -4.10
CA GLN A 306 3.53 -13.85 -3.84
C GLN A 306 3.53 -14.37 -2.40
N SER A 307 2.44 -14.11 -1.68
CA SER A 307 2.22 -14.68 -0.36
C SER A 307 1.59 -16.07 -0.46
N SER A 308 1.68 -16.86 0.62
CA SER A 308 1.01 -18.16 0.75
C SER A 308 -0.49 -18.05 0.45
N GLU A 309 -1.16 -16.98 0.90
CA GLU A 309 -2.58 -16.75 0.60
C GLU A 309 -2.83 -16.60 -0.91
N MET A 310 -1.97 -15.90 -1.65
CA MET A 310 -2.10 -15.77 -3.11
C MET A 310 -1.92 -17.10 -3.84
N VAL A 311 -1.06 -17.97 -3.32
CA VAL A 311 -0.81 -19.31 -3.86
C VAL A 311 -1.99 -20.22 -3.57
N GLU A 312 -2.54 -20.18 -2.35
CA GLU A 312 -3.72 -20.95 -1.94
C GLU A 312 -4.95 -20.58 -2.77
N LEU A 313 -5.19 -19.28 -2.98
CA LEU A 313 -6.30 -18.77 -3.78
C LEU A 313 -6.08 -18.91 -5.30
N SER A 314 -4.99 -19.54 -5.74
CA SER A 314 -4.69 -19.74 -7.16
C SER A 314 -4.76 -18.45 -8.00
N THR A 315 -4.30 -17.34 -7.44
CA THR A 315 -4.31 -16.03 -8.13
C THR A 315 -3.54 -16.07 -9.45
N PRO A 316 -3.95 -15.26 -10.45
CA PRO A 316 -3.27 -15.25 -11.75
C PRO A 316 -1.80 -14.87 -11.60
N SER A 317 -0.94 -15.48 -12.42
CA SER A 317 0.49 -15.23 -12.36
C SER A 317 0.83 -13.80 -12.80
N PRO A 318 1.66 -13.06 -12.04
CA PRO A 318 2.05 -11.71 -12.42
C PRO A 318 2.87 -11.71 -13.71
N PRO A 319 2.81 -10.62 -14.51
CA PRO A 319 3.67 -10.44 -15.67
C PRO A 319 5.16 -10.58 -15.29
N PRO A 320 5.98 -11.28 -16.10
CA PRO A 320 7.30 -11.79 -15.69
C PRO A 320 8.34 -10.71 -15.39
N GLU A 321 8.21 -9.55 -16.02
CA GLU A 321 9.13 -8.41 -15.89
C GLU A 321 8.61 -7.32 -14.94
N LEU A 322 7.43 -7.53 -14.35
CA LEU A 322 6.78 -6.53 -13.52
C LEU A 322 7.39 -6.52 -12.10
N ASP A 323 7.93 -5.37 -11.73
CA ASP A 323 8.35 -5.09 -10.36
C ASP A 323 7.29 -4.27 -9.59
N ILE A 324 7.38 -4.29 -8.26
CA ILE A 324 6.41 -3.62 -7.41
C ILE A 324 6.39 -2.09 -7.60
N LEU A 325 7.51 -1.46 -7.94
CA LEU A 325 7.59 0.01 -8.07
C LEU A 325 6.87 0.46 -9.34
N ARG A 326 7.07 -0.26 -10.45
CA ARG A 326 6.36 -0.06 -11.72
C ARG A 326 4.87 -0.31 -11.57
N LEU A 327 4.47 -1.42 -10.93
CA LEU A 327 3.07 -1.70 -10.64
C LEU A 327 2.45 -0.55 -9.82
N THR A 328 3.12 -0.15 -8.73
CA THR A 328 2.64 0.93 -7.85
C THR A 328 2.42 2.22 -8.65
N LEU A 329 3.39 2.62 -9.48
CA LEU A 329 3.27 3.81 -10.30
C LEU A 329 2.09 3.73 -11.28
N VAL A 330 1.93 2.60 -11.96
CA VAL A 330 0.87 2.37 -12.95
C VAL A 330 -0.51 2.33 -12.30
N VAL A 331 -0.68 1.63 -11.17
CA VAL A 331 -1.93 1.60 -10.40
C VAL A 331 -2.31 3.02 -9.98
N ILE A 332 -1.36 3.82 -9.49
CA ILE A 332 -1.62 5.21 -9.10
C ILE A 332 -2.01 6.07 -10.31
N ALA A 333 -1.34 5.91 -11.44
CA ALA A 333 -1.60 6.68 -12.65
C ALA A 333 -2.97 6.34 -13.27
N VAL A 334 -3.33 5.06 -13.32
CA VAL A 334 -4.52 4.56 -14.01
C VAL A 334 -5.74 4.50 -13.08
N VAL A 335 -5.64 3.80 -11.94
CA VAL A 335 -6.78 3.58 -11.02
C VAL A 335 -7.15 4.88 -10.29
N TYR A 336 -6.14 5.64 -9.83
CA TYR A 336 -6.34 6.90 -9.11
C TYR A 336 -6.23 8.15 -10.00
N ARG A 337 -6.20 7.95 -11.33
CA ARG A 337 -6.23 8.99 -12.37
C ARG A 337 -5.10 10.03 -12.29
N GLN A 338 -3.95 9.68 -11.71
CA GLN A 338 -2.76 10.53 -11.65
C GLN A 338 -1.86 10.34 -12.88
N ARG A 339 -2.42 10.45 -14.10
CA ARG A 339 -1.73 10.14 -15.37
C ARG A 339 -0.49 10.98 -15.64
N ASP A 340 -0.40 12.15 -15.02
CA ASP A 340 0.77 13.02 -15.13
C ASP A 340 2.03 12.40 -14.51
N LEU A 341 1.89 11.46 -13.58
CA LEU A 341 3.04 10.78 -12.97
C LEU A 341 3.80 9.90 -13.96
N THR A 342 3.14 9.38 -14.99
CA THR A 342 3.78 8.56 -16.03
C THR A 342 4.22 9.38 -17.25
N ASN A 343 4.00 10.70 -17.26
CA ASN A 343 4.59 11.56 -18.29
C ASN A 343 6.10 11.68 -18.04
N TRP A 344 6.90 11.13 -18.96
CA TRP A 344 8.35 11.16 -18.92
C TRP A 344 8.95 12.40 -19.62
N GLN A 345 8.17 13.08 -20.46
CA GLN A 345 8.64 14.18 -21.31
C GLN A 345 9.05 15.42 -20.49
N ASP A 346 8.43 15.66 -19.34
CA ASP A 346 8.70 16.82 -18.47
C ASP A 346 10.02 16.71 -17.68
N GLN A 347 10.79 15.63 -17.84
CA GLN A 347 11.95 15.32 -16.99
C GLN A 347 13.24 15.00 -17.76
N ALA A 348 13.28 15.34 -19.06
CA ALA A 348 14.54 15.45 -19.79
C ALA A 348 15.34 16.64 -19.22
N LEU A 349 16.27 16.36 -18.30
CA LEU A 349 17.30 17.27 -17.82
C LEU A 349 18.58 17.19 -18.67
#